data_AF-A0A2A2G0I3-F1
#
_entry.id   AF-A0A2A2G0I3-F1
#
_cell.length_a   1.000
_cell.length_b   1.000
_cell.length_c   1.000
_cell.angle_alpha   90.00
_cell.angle_beta   90.00
_cell.angle_gamma   90.00
#
_symmetry.space_group_name_H-M   'P 1'
#
loop_
_entity.id
_entity.type
_entity.pdbx_description
1 polymer ?
#
loop_
_entity_poly.entity_id
_entity_poly.type
_entity_poly.pdbx_seq_one_letter_code
_entity_poly.pdbx_strand_id
1 'polypeptide(L)'
;MAKHRCAPARRHGRMAALALSAGIGVTTLAGTSLLAGPAAHAAAQDIVAVDAATRQADAQLILDEINRYRESLGVKPLKYSATLSQVVQKESDRQIVEEKFSHSTTFLTDPRTGPWTSANEVIALEHHRDVRALVAWWKSSAAHDKAIKDPRHEVIGIGLTYADGRLENSGQPWQVLSTVNLYGYANGGAPADASTRVNGAPAYTYETSTPVQPPAGYGVAGAIGAKYHALGGAAVVGQPVTAERGGLRAGGVYQEFSLNGRKSTLYWSPATGAHRVENATVIGQKFVAGGRENGYGFPTTEERRLADGSSYQVFSRDGALTKVLWTRAHGARAVHETGAIGRAWKAAGFERGYGYPVTDEIRTGATVYQRFSNGYRVNWSPATGQVWVTGW
;
A
#
# COMPACT_ATOMS: atom_id res chain seq x y z
N MET A 1 16.75 -1.87 5.07
CA MET A 1 17.75 -2.78 5.66
C MET A 1 17.30 -3.13 7.08
N ALA A 2 16.84 -4.36 7.29
CA ALA A 2 16.76 -4.99 8.60
C ALA A 2 17.07 -6.48 8.38
N LYS A 3 18.25 -6.91 8.83
CA LYS A 3 18.72 -8.30 8.72
C LYS A 3 18.44 -8.97 10.06
N HIS A 4 17.46 -9.87 10.12
CA HIS A 4 17.40 -10.81 11.26
C HIS A 4 18.29 -12.01 10.94
N ARG A 5 19.43 -12.05 11.63
CA ARG A 5 20.31 -13.22 11.67
C ARG A 5 19.77 -14.23 12.69
N CYS A 6 19.61 -15.47 12.25
CA CYS A 6 19.38 -16.61 13.11
C CYS A 6 20.71 -17.02 13.76
N ALA A 7 20.71 -17.33 15.05
CA ALA A 7 21.82 -17.97 15.76
C ALA A 7 21.32 -19.26 16.44
N PRO A 8 22.15 -20.32 16.53
CA PRO A 8 21.69 -21.68 16.83
C PRO A 8 21.61 -21.97 18.33
N ALA A 9 20.81 -23.00 18.65
CA ALA A 9 20.55 -23.53 19.98
C ALA A 9 21.82 -24.06 20.68
N ARG A 10 21.95 -23.81 21.99
CA ARG A 10 22.68 -24.68 22.94
C ARG A 10 22.13 -24.59 24.38
N ARG A 11 21.71 -25.78 24.84
CA ARG A 11 21.66 -26.43 26.18
C ARG A 11 21.61 -25.62 27.50
N HIS A 12 20.82 -26.20 28.41
CA HIS A 12 20.59 -25.89 29.82
C HIS A 12 21.85 -25.72 30.70
N GLY A 13 21.81 -24.72 31.58
CA GLY A 13 22.75 -24.53 32.69
C GLY A 13 22.23 -23.52 33.73
N ARG A 14 21.88 -24.06 34.90
CA ARG A 14 21.62 -23.51 36.25
C ARG A 14 21.69 -22.00 36.57
N MET A 15 20.75 -21.62 37.46
CA MET A 15 20.61 -20.39 38.24
C MET A 15 21.92 -19.80 38.81
N ALA A 16 22.02 -18.47 38.77
CA ALA A 16 22.60 -17.66 39.84
C ALA A 16 21.97 -16.26 39.81
N ALA A 17 21.31 -15.89 40.90
CA ALA A 17 20.81 -14.55 41.16
C ALA A 17 21.97 -13.65 41.58
N LEU A 18 22.01 -12.41 41.08
CA LEU A 18 22.71 -11.33 41.75
C LEU A 18 21.85 -10.07 41.63
N ALA A 19 21.27 -9.70 42.76
CA ALA A 19 20.60 -8.43 42.97
C ALA A 19 21.65 -7.35 43.22
N LEU A 20 21.54 -6.21 42.54
CA LEU A 20 22.01 -4.94 43.08
C LEU A 20 20.86 -3.92 42.98
N SER A 21 20.34 -3.59 44.15
CA SER A 21 19.34 -2.58 44.41
C SER A 21 20.01 -1.20 44.50
N ALA A 22 19.46 -0.23 43.79
CA ALA A 22 19.55 1.19 44.15
C ALA A 22 18.14 1.78 43.97
N GLY A 23 17.45 1.97 45.09
CA GLY A 23 16.12 2.57 45.13
C GLY A 23 16.21 4.07 45.38
N ILE A 24 15.48 4.86 44.60
CA ILE A 24 14.98 6.19 44.99
C ILE A 24 13.60 6.39 44.32
N GLY A 25 12.60 6.70 45.14
CA GLY A 25 11.39 7.44 44.73
C GLY A 25 10.17 6.62 44.29
N VAL A 26 9.36 6.16 45.25
CA VAL A 26 7.98 5.73 44.97
C VAL A 26 7.11 6.97 44.79
N THR A 27 6.94 7.41 43.55
CA THR A 27 5.71 8.11 43.14
C THR A 27 4.75 7.05 42.61
N THR A 28 3.63 6.86 43.28
CA THR A 28 2.51 6.03 42.83
C THR A 28 1.92 6.62 41.55
N LEU A 29 2.45 6.24 40.39
CA LEU A 29 1.72 6.32 39.14
C LEU A 29 0.69 5.19 39.18
N ALA A 30 -0.59 5.57 39.26
CA ALA A 30 -1.70 4.68 38.97
C ALA A 30 -1.38 3.96 37.65
N GLY A 31 -1.27 2.64 37.71
CA GLY A 31 -1.10 1.81 36.55
C GLY A 31 -2.30 2.00 35.64
N THR A 32 -2.19 2.86 34.64
CA THR A 32 -2.89 2.64 33.40
C THR A 32 -2.26 1.38 32.81
N SER A 33 -2.86 0.24 33.14
CA SER A 33 -2.78 -0.91 32.26
C SER A 33 -3.16 -0.38 30.88
N LEU A 34 -2.15 -0.21 30.02
CA LEU A 34 -2.36 -0.12 28.59
C LEU A 34 -3.03 -1.46 28.26
N LEU A 35 -4.36 -1.46 28.25
CA LEU A 35 -5.10 -2.48 27.55
C LEU A 35 -4.56 -2.38 26.13
N ALA A 36 -3.69 -3.32 25.77
CA ALA A 36 -3.39 -3.60 24.39
C ALA A 36 -4.75 -3.73 23.74
N GLY A 37 -5.10 -2.78 22.87
CA GLY A 37 -6.29 -2.91 22.04
C GLY A 37 -6.24 -4.28 21.37
N PRO A 38 -7.39 -4.93 21.17
CA PRO A 38 -7.40 -6.25 20.54
C PRO A 38 -6.60 -6.18 19.24
N ALA A 39 -5.79 -7.21 18.97
CA ALA A 39 -5.09 -7.32 17.70
C ALA A 39 -6.10 -7.20 16.56
N ALA A 40 -5.94 -6.17 15.72
CA ALA A 40 -6.69 -6.06 14.49
C ALA A 40 -6.26 -7.20 13.54
N HIS A 41 -7.21 -7.69 12.75
CA HIS A 41 -7.00 -8.76 11.78
C HIS A 41 -7.08 -8.15 10.37
N ALA A 42 -6.21 -8.54 9.43
CA ALA A 42 -6.53 -8.39 8.02
C ALA A 42 -7.80 -9.18 7.74
N ALA A 43 -8.85 -8.46 7.39
CA ALA A 43 -10.09 -9.11 7.12
C ALA A 43 -10.04 -9.71 5.71
N ALA A 44 -10.67 -10.87 5.51
CA ALA A 44 -10.86 -11.53 4.22
C ALA A 44 -11.41 -10.61 3.09
N GLN A 45 -11.89 -9.41 3.46
CA GLN A 45 -12.34 -8.32 2.59
C GLN A 45 -11.22 -7.60 1.82
N ASP A 46 -9.95 -7.80 2.16
CA ASP A 46 -8.81 -7.22 1.42
C ASP A 46 -8.42 -8.04 0.17
N ILE A 47 -8.92 -9.28 0.06
CA ILE A 47 -8.76 -10.11 -1.14
C ILE A 47 -9.72 -9.60 -2.21
N VAL A 48 -9.17 -9.27 -3.37
CA VAL A 48 -9.90 -8.77 -4.53
C VAL A 48 -10.18 -9.90 -5.50
N ALA A 49 -11.43 -9.96 -5.97
CA ALA A 49 -11.80 -10.81 -7.08
C ALA A 49 -11.27 -10.24 -8.40
N VAL A 50 -10.53 -11.05 -9.15
CA VAL A 50 -10.24 -10.83 -10.57
C VAL A 50 -10.95 -11.87 -11.41
N ASP A 51 -11.25 -11.59 -12.67
CA ASP A 51 -11.86 -12.59 -13.53
C ASP A 51 -10.91 -13.77 -13.81
N ALA A 52 -11.48 -14.90 -14.23
CA ALA A 52 -10.72 -16.13 -14.47
C ALA A 52 -9.71 -16.00 -15.61
N ALA A 53 -9.97 -15.18 -16.62
CA ALA A 53 -9.09 -14.99 -17.76
C ALA A 53 -7.82 -14.23 -17.35
N THR A 54 -7.96 -13.18 -16.54
CA THR A 54 -6.85 -12.42 -15.94
C THR A 54 -5.99 -13.33 -15.07
N ARG A 55 -6.63 -14.11 -14.17
CA ARG A 55 -5.94 -15.09 -13.31
C ARG A 55 -5.12 -16.11 -14.10
N GLN A 56 -5.71 -16.64 -15.16
CA GLN A 56 -5.06 -17.60 -16.05
C GLN A 56 -3.89 -16.96 -16.81
N ALA A 57 -4.06 -15.74 -17.32
CA ALA A 57 -3.01 -15.01 -18.02
C ALA A 57 -1.83 -14.67 -17.11
N ASP A 58 -2.10 -14.24 -15.87
CA ASP A 58 -1.07 -13.90 -14.89
C ASP A 58 -0.28 -15.14 -14.45
N ALA A 59 -0.96 -16.25 -14.16
CA ALA A 59 -0.30 -17.51 -13.86
C ALA A 59 0.52 -18.04 -15.05
N GLN A 60 0.05 -17.85 -16.28
CA GLN A 60 0.83 -18.18 -17.48
C GLN A 60 2.07 -17.30 -17.59
N LEU A 61 1.96 -15.99 -17.31
CA LEU A 61 3.11 -15.10 -17.28
C LEU A 61 4.16 -15.57 -16.27
N ILE A 62 3.76 -15.94 -15.06
CA ILE A 62 4.66 -16.46 -14.03
C ILE A 62 5.38 -17.72 -14.53
N LEU A 63 4.64 -18.68 -15.08
CA LEU A 63 5.20 -19.91 -15.65
C LEU A 63 6.21 -19.60 -16.76
N ASP A 64 5.87 -18.70 -17.69
CA ASP A 64 6.71 -18.33 -18.82
C ASP A 64 7.99 -17.61 -18.39
N GLU A 65 7.92 -16.70 -17.42
CA GLU A 65 9.09 -16.01 -16.89
C GLU A 65 10.06 -16.97 -16.18
N ILE A 66 9.55 -17.92 -15.38
CA ILE A 66 10.38 -18.95 -14.75
C ILE A 66 11.00 -19.85 -15.82
N ASN A 67 10.21 -20.29 -16.80
CA ASN A 67 10.70 -21.19 -17.84
C ASN A 67 11.73 -20.53 -18.76
N ARG A 68 11.55 -19.24 -19.10
CA ARG A 68 12.57 -18.47 -19.83
C ARG A 68 13.86 -18.35 -19.02
N TYR A 69 13.76 -18.18 -17.70
CA TYR A 69 14.95 -18.16 -16.85
C TYR A 69 15.64 -19.53 -16.79
N ARG A 70 14.89 -20.62 -16.63
CA ARG A 70 15.43 -21.99 -16.66
C ARG A 70 16.08 -22.33 -18.00
N GLU A 71 15.45 -21.94 -19.11
CA GLU A 71 15.99 -22.10 -20.45
C GLU A 71 17.34 -21.37 -20.63
N SER A 72 17.46 -20.14 -20.12
CA SER A 72 18.72 -19.38 -20.15
C SER A 72 19.89 -20.08 -19.42
N LEU A 73 19.58 -21.07 -18.57
CA LEU A 73 20.53 -21.88 -17.81
C LEU A 73 20.64 -23.32 -18.34
N GLY A 74 19.95 -23.66 -19.44
CA GLY A 74 19.91 -25.02 -19.98
C GLY A 74 19.12 -26.01 -19.13
N VAL A 75 18.23 -25.52 -18.25
CA VAL A 75 17.40 -26.34 -17.36
C VAL A 75 16.03 -26.57 -18.01
N LYS A 76 15.51 -27.80 -17.89
CA LYS A 76 14.19 -28.18 -18.46
C LYS A 76 13.06 -27.29 -17.93
N PRO A 77 12.08 -26.90 -18.76
CA PRO A 77 10.94 -26.11 -18.31
C PRO A 77 10.05 -26.89 -17.34
N LEU A 78 9.42 -26.16 -16.42
CA LEU A 78 8.37 -26.64 -15.53
C LEU A 78 7.05 -26.75 -16.28
N LYS A 79 6.20 -27.66 -15.84
CA LYS A 79 4.80 -27.81 -16.26
C LYS A 79 3.87 -27.31 -15.16
N TYR A 80 2.82 -26.58 -15.52
CA TYR A 80 1.76 -26.17 -14.61
C TYR A 80 0.81 -27.32 -14.29
N SER A 81 0.35 -27.43 -13.04
CA SER A 81 -0.76 -28.30 -12.64
C SER A 81 -1.84 -27.50 -11.91
N ALA A 82 -3.08 -27.58 -12.38
CA ALA A 82 -4.23 -26.94 -11.72
C ALA A 82 -4.51 -27.60 -10.36
N THR A 83 -4.31 -28.91 -10.27
CA THR A 83 -4.45 -29.72 -9.07
C THR A 83 -3.49 -29.24 -7.98
N LEU A 84 -2.19 -29.09 -8.29
CA LEU A 84 -1.22 -28.55 -7.34
C LEU A 84 -1.50 -27.08 -7.01
N SER A 85 -1.98 -26.32 -7.99
CA SER A 85 -2.33 -24.90 -7.78
C SER A 85 -3.46 -24.75 -6.76
N GLN A 86 -4.46 -25.63 -6.75
CA GLN A 86 -5.49 -25.64 -5.71
C GLN A 86 -4.94 -25.95 -4.31
N VAL A 87 -3.87 -26.75 -4.21
CA VAL A 87 -3.19 -27.02 -2.93
C VAL A 87 -2.55 -25.74 -2.41
N VAL A 88 -1.73 -25.09 -3.23
CA VAL A 88 -0.98 -23.89 -2.82
C VAL A 88 -1.84 -22.63 -2.73
N GLN A 89 -2.95 -22.53 -3.47
CA GLN A 89 -3.83 -21.36 -3.42
C GLN A 89 -4.28 -21.06 -1.99
N LYS A 90 -4.62 -22.09 -1.20
CA LYS A 90 -5.01 -21.94 0.21
C LYS A 90 -3.93 -21.26 1.04
N GLU A 91 -2.67 -21.57 0.77
CA GLU A 91 -1.52 -20.98 1.48
C GLU A 91 -1.27 -19.54 1.05
N SER A 92 -1.36 -19.25 -0.26
CA SER A 92 -1.32 -17.87 -0.77
C SER A 92 -2.41 -17.01 -0.13
N ASP A 93 -3.62 -17.56 -0.02
CA ASP A 93 -4.75 -16.90 0.61
C ASP A 93 -4.56 -16.71 2.11
N ARG A 94 -4.08 -17.74 2.84
CA ARG A 94 -3.76 -17.68 4.26
C ARG A 94 -2.75 -16.57 4.57
N GLN A 95 -1.70 -16.45 3.76
CA GLN A 95 -0.69 -15.41 3.95
C GLN A 95 -1.29 -14.00 3.82
N ILE A 96 -2.34 -13.85 2.99
CA ILE A 96 -3.11 -12.61 2.92
C ILE A 96 -4.01 -12.43 4.14
N VAL A 97 -4.83 -13.42 4.47
CA VAL A 97 -5.82 -13.32 5.55
C VAL A 97 -5.18 -13.18 6.93
N GLU A 98 -4.06 -13.85 7.17
CA GLU A 98 -3.38 -13.82 8.47
C GLU A 98 -2.27 -12.76 8.56
N GLU A 99 -2.02 -12.02 7.47
CA GLU A 99 -0.84 -11.14 7.29
C GLU A 99 0.51 -11.78 7.60
N LYS A 100 0.54 -13.10 7.54
CA LYS A 100 1.70 -13.87 7.95
C LYS A 100 2.41 -14.37 6.71
N PHE A 101 3.35 -13.55 6.23
CA PHE A 101 4.25 -13.87 5.14
C PHE A 101 5.29 -14.90 5.60
N SER A 102 4.91 -16.17 5.61
CA SER A 102 5.71 -17.27 6.11
C SER A 102 5.54 -18.49 5.23
N HIS A 103 6.58 -19.31 5.18
CA HIS A 103 6.47 -20.63 4.57
C HIS A 103 5.56 -21.58 5.33
N SER A 104 4.96 -22.51 4.61
CA SER A 104 4.20 -23.62 5.16
C SER A 104 4.80 -24.97 4.73
N THR A 105 4.43 -26.03 5.45
CA THR A 105 4.78 -27.42 5.10
C THR A 105 3.54 -28.26 4.80
N THR A 106 2.33 -27.69 4.88
CA THR A 106 1.07 -28.43 4.71
C THR A 106 0.95 -29.08 3.34
N PHE A 107 1.52 -28.45 2.31
CA PHE A 107 1.55 -28.97 0.96
C PHE A 107 2.31 -30.29 0.81
N LEU A 108 3.28 -30.57 1.68
CA LEU A 108 4.11 -31.78 1.59
C LEU A 108 3.31 -33.05 1.82
N THR A 109 2.19 -32.93 2.53
CA THR A 109 1.33 -34.04 2.96
C THR A 109 -0.05 -34.04 2.27
N ASP A 110 -0.32 -33.11 1.34
CA ASP A 110 -1.60 -33.08 0.65
C ASP A 110 -1.69 -34.28 -0.31
N PRO A 111 -2.69 -35.16 -0.19
CA PRO A 111 -2.76 -36.38 -0.98
C PRO A 111 -2.85 -36.12 -2.50
N ARG A 112 -3.28 -34.92 -2.91
CA ARG A 112 -3.39 -34.53 -4.32
C ARG A 112 -2.02 -34.32 -4.99
N THR A 113 -0.93 -34.22 -4.22
CA THR A 113 0.41 -34.08 -4.81
C THR A 113 0.92 -35.37 -5.43
N GLY A 114 0.36 -36.52 -5.05
CA GLY A 114 0.96 -37.81 -5.40
C GLY A 114 2.36 -37.98 -4.81
N PRO A 115 3.09 -39.06 -5.19
CA PRO A 115 4.41 -39.35 -4.68
C PRO A 115 5.48 -38.49 -5.38
N TRP A 116 5.98 -37.48 -4.69
CA TRP A 116 7.05 -36.60 -5.16
C TRP A 116 8.42 -37.03 -4.62
N THR A 117 9.50 -36.66 -5.34
CA THR A 117 10.89 -36.96 -4.95
C THR A 117 11.68 -35.73 -4.48
N SER A 118 11.19 -34.55 -4.80
CA SER A 118 11.66 -33.28 -4.26
C SER A 118 10.50 -32.29 -4.22
N ALA A 119 10.52 -31.38 -3.25
CA ALA A 119 9.51 -30.36 -3.15
C ALA A 119 10.07 -29.09 -2.49
N ASN A 120 9.65 -27.93 -2.98
CA ASN A 120 10.03 -26.62 -2.45
C ASN A 120 8.86 -25.64 -2.54
N GLU A 121 8.76 -24.74 -1.56
CA GLU A 121 7.85 -23.61 -1.60
C GLU A 121 8.65 -22.32 -1.80
N VAL A 122 8.09 -21.41 -2.61
CA VAL A 122 8.65 -20.10 -2.90
C VAL A 122 7.54 -19.08 -2.77
N ILE A 123 7.78 -17.99 -2.03
CA ILE A 123 6.80 -16.93 -1.76
C ILE A 123 7.35 -15.58 -2.18
N ALA A 124 6.51 -14.73 -2.78
CA ALA A 124 6.77 -13.30 -2.95
C ALA A 124 5.48 -12.50 -2.79
N LEU A 125 5.66 -11.27 -2.33
CA LEU A 125 4.63 -10.25 -2.36
C LEU A 125 5.13 -9.11 -3.26
N GLU A 126 4.21 -8.51 -4.01
CA GLU A 126 4.48 -7.31 -4.81
C GLU A 126 3.43 -6.25 -4.49
N HIS A 127 3.93 -5.01 -4.44
CA HIS A 127 3.17 -3.84 -4.01
C HIS A 127 2.34 -3.23 -5.14
N HIS A 128 2.47 -3.75 -6.36
CA HIS A 128 1.74 -3.40 -7.57
C HIS A 128 1.12 -4.67 -8.20
N ARG A 129 0.16 -4.54 -9.11
CA ARG A 129 -0.35 -5.68 -9.92
C ARG A 129 0.62 -6.07 -11.03
N ASP A 130 1.88 -6.36 -10.69
CA ASP A 130 2.92 -6.83 -11.62
C ASP A 130 3.44 -8.21 -11.22
N VAL A 131 2.93 -9.25 -11.86
CA VAL A 131 3.34 -10.63 -11.59
C VAL A 131 4.74 -10.97 -12.12
N ARG A 132 5.32 -10.16 -13.02
CA ARG A 132 6.71 -10.34 -13.48
C ARG A 132 7.70 -9.93 -12.39
N ALA A 133 7.35 -8.91 -11.62
CA ALA A 133 8.16 -8.46 -10.49
C ALA A 133 8.30 -9.57 -9.43
N LEU A 134 7.26 -10.38 -9.19
CA LEU A 134 7.33 -11.54 -8.29
C LEU A 134 8.47 -12.51 -8.68
N VAL A 135 8.60 -12.81 -9.97
CA VAL A 135 9.67 -13.69 -10.48
C VAL A 135 11.04 -13.03 -10.38
N ALA A 136 11.13 -11.72 -10.60
CA ALA A 136 12.36 -10.97 -10.37
C ALA A 136 12.80 -11.01 -8.89
N TRP A 137 11.86 -10.88 -7.95
CA TRP A 137 12.13 -11.03 -6.52
C TRP A 137 12.66 -12.41 -6.16
N TRP A 138 12.03 -13.47 -6.68
CA TRP A 138 12.51 -14.84 -6.45
C TRP A 138 13.95 -15.06 -6.91
N LYS A 139 14.32 -14.53 -8.09
CA LYS A 139 15.69 -14.61 -8.62
C LYS A 139 16.71 -13.84 -7.77
N SER A 140 16.28 -12.80 -7.07
CA SER A 140 17.18 -12.02 -6.18
C SER A 140 17.49 -12.71 -4.85
N SER A 141 16.71 -13.72 -4.46
CA SER A 141 16.88 -14.47 -3.21
C SER A 141 17.59 -15.80 -3.47
N ALA A 142 18.75 -16.03 -2.85
CA ALA A 142 19.55 -17.23 -3.09
C ALA A 142 18.79 -18.56 -2.85
N ALA A 143 17.89 -18.61 -1.87
CA ALA A 143 17.10 -19.80 -1.58
C ALA A 143 15.98 -20.01 -2.61
N HIS A 144 15.24 -18.95 -2.96
CA HIS A 144 14.18 -19.03 -3.97
C HIS A 144 14.74 -19.28 -5.36
N ASP A 145 15.83 -18.59 -5.72
CA ASP A 145 16.58 -18.77 -6.96
C ASP A 145 17.06 -20.22 -7.13
N LYS A 146 17.59 -20.84 -6.06
CA LYS A 146 17.96 -22.26 -6.07
C LYS A 146 16.76 -23.16 -6.34
N ALA A 147 15.61 -22.89 -5.74
CA ALA A 147 14.41 -23.70 -5.93
C ALA A 147 13.86 -23.60 -7.37
N ILE A 148 13.71 -22.39 -7.91
CA ILE A 148 13.14 -22.17 -9.25
C ILE A 148 14.04 -22.71 -10.37
N LYS A 149 15.36 -22.82 -10.15
CA LYS A 149 16.31 -23.39 -11.13
C LYS A 149 16.75 -24.82 -10.84
N ASP A 150 16.23 -25.46 -9.79
CA ASP A 150 16.59 -26.83 -9.46
C ASP A 150 16.13 -27.76 -10.62
N PRO A 151 17.05 -28.51 -11.26
CA PRO A 151 16.71 -29.38 -12.38
C PRO A 151 15.85 -30.58 -11.97
N ARG A 152 15.73 -30.87 -10.67
CA ARG A 152 14.88 -31.94 -10.14
C ARG A 152 13.40 -31.56 -10.13
N HIS A 153 13.06 -30.26 -10.15
CA HIS A 153 11.68 -29.83 -10.21
C HIS A 153 11.15 -29.89 -11.65
N GLU A 154 9.96 -30.46 -11.80
CA GLU A 154 9.30 -30.76 -13.07
C GLU A 154 7.91 -30.10 -13.17
N VAL A 155 7.19 -29.99 -12.06
CA VAL A 155 5.82 -29.47 -12.03
C VAL A 155 5.69 -28.36 -10.98
N ILE A 156 4.91 -27.33 -11.31
CA ILE A 156 4.63 -26.19 -10.45
C ILE A 156 3.13 -26.05 -10.20
N GLY A 157 2.78 -25.84 -8.94
CA GLY A 157 1.50 -25.25 -8.54
C GLY A 157 1.69 -23.75 -8.30
N ILE A 158 0.78 -22.92 -8.79
CA ILE A 158 0.83 -21.46 -8.65
C ILE A 158 -0.41 -21.00 -7.89
N GLY A 159 -0.18 -20.53 -6.66
CA GLY A 159 -1.17 -19.79 -5.87
C GLY A 159 -1.00 -18.30 -6.14
N LEU A 160 -2.10 -17.61 -6.43
CA LEU A 160 -2.09 -16.18 -6.73
C LEU A 160 -3.25 -15.50 -6.02
N THR A 161 -2.93 -14.66 -5.04
CA THR A 161 -3.93 -13.92 -4.27
C THR A 161 -3.76 -12.43 -4.55
N TYR A 162 -4.84 -11.85 -5.04
CA TYR A 162 -4.91 -10.43 -5.34
C TYR A 162 -5.44 -9.74 -4.11
N ALA A 163 -4.72 -8.73 -3.64
CA ALA A 163 -5.18 -7.88 -2.56
C ALA A 163 -5.31 -6.45 -3.05
N ASP A 164 -6.04 -5.62 -2.30
CA ASP A 164 -5.97 -4.16 -2.42
C ASP A 164 -5.80 -3.50 -1.04
N GLY A 165 -5.15 -4.20 -0.11
CA GLY A 165 -4.88 -3.77 1.27
C GLY A 165 -3.46 -3.24 1.51
N ARG A 166 -3.08 -3.09 2.79
CA ARG A 166 -1.72 -2.73 3.23
C ARG A 166 -1.34 -3.60 4.43
N LEU A 167 -0.12 -4.11 4.47
CA LEU A 167 0.41 -4.91 5.59
C LEU A 167 0.36 -4.10 6.89
N GLU A 168 -0.26 -4.61 7.96
CA GLU A 168 -0.45 -3.91 9.25
C GLU A 168 0.88 -3.46 9.88
N ASN A 169 1.92 -4.27 9.75
CA ASN A 169 3.22 -4.01 10.40
C ASN A 169 4.11 -3.01 9.66
N SER A 170 3.93 -2.83 8.35
CA SER A 170 4.81 -1.99 7.52
C SER A 170 4.08 -0.87 6.80
N GLY A 171 2.75 -0.94 6.75
CA GLY A 171 1.91 -0.07 5.95
C GLY A 171 2.21 -0.14 4.47
N GLN A 172 2.92 -1.14 3.93
CA GLN A 172 3.17 -1.24 2.50
C GLN A 172 1.98 -1.90 1.79
N PRO A 173 1.53 -1.40 0.61
CA PRO A 173 0.40 -1.97 -0.09
C PRO A 173 0.77 -3.35 -0.60
N TRP A 174 -0.04 -4.38 -0.42
CA TRP A 174 0.12 -5.62 -1.19
C TRP A 174 -0.96 -5.67 -2.24
N GLN A 175 -0.55 -5.77 -3.50
CA GLN A 175 -1.51 -5.88 -4.59
C GLN A 175 -1.57 -7.30 -5.12
N VAL A 176 -0.45 -8.02 -5.09
CA VAL A 176 -0.44 -9.42 -5.47
C VAL A 176 0.56 -10.18 -4.62
N LEU A 177 0.12 -11.30 -4.06
CA LEU A 177 0.96 -12.28 -3.40
C LEU A 177 0.91 -13.56 -4.22
N SER A 178 2.05 -14.19 -4.42
CA SER A 178 2.11 -15.53 -4.99
C SER A 178 2.94 -16.45 -4.11
N THR A 179 2.35 -17.60 -3.81
CA THR A 179 3.06 -18.79 -3.31
C THR A 179 3.09 -19.80 -4.43
N VAL A 180 4.26 -20.37 -4.71
CA VAL A 180 4.41 -21.45 -5.69
C VAL A 180 5.06 -22.66 -5.04
N ASN A 181 4.58 -23.84 -5.43
CA ASN A 181 5.11 -25.10 -4.96
C ASN A 181 5.68 -25.87 -6.14
N LEU A 182 6.95 -26.19 -6.04
CA LEU A 182 7.76 -26.84 -7.05
C LEU A 182 7.95 -28.30 -6.63
N TYR A 183 7.70 -29.24 -7.52
CA TYR A 183 7.80 -30.66 -7.24
C TYR A 183 8.60 -31.39 -8.32
N GLY A 184 9.39 -32.37 -7.90
CA GLY A 184 10.03 -33.35 -8.78
C GLY A 184 9.33 -34.70 -8.72
N TYR A 185 9.27 -35.40 -9.86
CA TYR A 185 8.57 -36.67 -10.03
C TYR A 185 9.42 -37.68 -10.79
N ALA A 186 10.70 -37.80 -10.40
CA ALA A 186 11.66 -38.67 -11.06
C ALA A 186 11.23 -40.15 -11.13
N ASN A 187 10.30 -40.57 -10.25
CA ASN A 187 9.77 -41.93 -10.19
C ASN A 187 8.32 -42.04 -10.75
N GLY A 188 7.86 -41.04 -11.50
CA GLY A 188 6.45 -40.90 -11.86
C GLY A 188 5.58 -40.38 -10.71
N GLY A 189 4.27 -40.30 -10.92
CA GLY A 189 3.31 -39.82 -9.92
C GLY A 189 2.94 -38.34 -10.02
N ALA A 190 3.46 -37.64 -11.04
CA ALA A 190 3.03 -36.28 -11.36
C ALA A 190 1.50 -36.24 -11.63
N PRO A 191 0.80 -35.19 -11.21
CA PRO A 191 -0.60 -34.98 -11.56
C PRO A 191 -0.84 -35.05 -13.07
N ALA A 192 -1.93 -35.71 -13.46
CA ALA A 192 -2.25 -35.95 -14.87
C ALA A 192 -2.53 -34.66 -15.67
N ASP A 193 -2.82 -33.56 -14.99
CA ASP A 193 -3.08 -32.24 -15.56
C ASP A 193 -1.80 -31.40 -15.78
N ALA A 194 -0.61 -31.96 -15.53
CA ALA A 194 0.66 -31.29 -15.76
C ALA A 194 0.84 -30.90 -17.25
N SER A 195 0.83 -29.61 -17.53
CA SER A 195 0.77 -29.04 -18.89
C SER A 195 1.75 -27.87 -19.06
N THR A 196 2.15 -27.59 -20.31
CA THR A 196 2.92 -26.37 -20.64
C THR A 196 2.08 -25.10 -20.67
N ARG A 197 0.75 -25.24 -20.66
CA ARG A 197 -0.21 -24.13 -20.60
C ARG A 197 -1.01 -24.18 -19.31
N VAL A 198 -1.27 -23.01 -18.76
CA VAL A 198 -2.20 -22.82 -17.64
C VAL A 198 -3.62 -22.96 -18.14
N ASN A 199 -4.29 -24.02 -17.71
CA ASN A 199 -5.71 -24.27 -17.97
C ASN A 199 -6.42 -24.35 -16.60
N GLY A 200 -7.07 -23.25 -16.19
CA GLY A 200 -7.76 -23.18 -14.90
C GLY A 200 -6.83 -22.82 -13.73
N ALA A 201 -6.56 -21.52 -13.57
CA ALA A 201 -5.95 -20.98 -12.35
C ALA A 201 -7.01 -20.92 -11.23
N PRO A 202 -6.74 -21.45 -10.04
CA PRO A 202 -7.71 -21.46 -8.95
C PRO A 202 -8.05 -20.04 -8.52
N ALA A 203 -9.35 -19.78 -8.33
CA ALA A 203 -9.79 -18.59 -7.63
C ALA A 203 -9.69 -18.82 -6.11
N TYR A 204 -9.66 -17.72 -5.36
CA TYR A 204 -9.91 -17.75 -3.92
C TYR A 204 -11.20 -18.54 -3.64
N THR A 205 -11.11 -19.57 -2.80
CA THR A 205 -12.28 -20.33 -2.33
C THR A 205 -12.34 -20.21 -0.82
N TYR A 206 -13.25 -19.37 -0.32
CA TYR A 206 -13.60 -19.39 1.09
C TYR A 206 -14.42 -20.65 1.34
N GLU A 207 -13.93 -21.59 2.15
CA GLU A 207 -14.73 -22.72 2.61
C GLU A 207 -15.89 -22.17 3.47
N THR A 208 -17.07 -22.10 2.86
CA THR A 208 -18.42 -22.01 3.45
C THR A 208 -18.53 -21.50 4.90
N SER A 209 -18.78 -20.20 5.03
CA SER A 209 -20.00 -19.74 5.70
C SER A 209 -20.77 -18.93 4.67
N THR A 210 -22.02 -19.34 4.37
CA THR A 210 -23.12 -18.60 3.69
C THR A 210 -22.76 -17.42 2.77
N PRO A 211 -23.31 -17.34 1.53
CA PRO A 211 -23.05 -16.20 0.66
C PRO A 211 -23.41 -14.91 1.41
N VAL A 212 -22.41 -14.16 1.82
CA VAL A 212 -22.60 -12.78 2.26
C VAL A 212 -22.99 -12.06 0.99
N GLN A 213 -24.30 -11.86 0.79
CA GLN A 213 -24.76 -10.71 0.05
C GLN A 213 -23.97 -9.50 0.55
N PRO A 214 -23.43 -8.63 -0.33
CA PRO A 214 -22.68 -7.45 0.09
C PRO A 214 -23.45 -6.78 1.23
N PRO A 215 -22.81 -6.49 2.38
CA PRO A 215 -23.53 -5.87 3.49
C PRO A 215 -24.20 -4.61 2.96
N ALA A 216 -25.42 -4.36 3.41
CA ALA A 216 -26.13 -3.13 3.10
C ALA A 216 -25.29 -1.93 3.58
N GLY A 217 -24.52 -1.34 2.67
CA GLY A 217 -23.65 -0.18 2.91
C GLY A 217 -22.38 -0.48 3.73
N TYR A 218 -21.27 0.14 3.33
CA TYR A 218 -20.11 0.25 4.22
C TYR A 218 -20.48 1.14 5.43
N GLY A 219 -19.95 0.85 6.62
CA GLY A 219 -20.16 1.67 7.81
C GLY A 219 -19.20 2.86 7.87
N VAL A 220 -19.55 3.89 8.64
CA VAL A 220 -18.64 4.98 9.04
C VAL A 220 -18.44 4.95 10.55
N ALA A 221 -17.21 5.15 11.02
CA ALA A 221 -16.87 5.09 12.44
C ALA A 221 -15.71 6.04 12.79
N GLY A 222 -15.42 6.20 14.07
CA GLY A 222 -14.25 6.95 14.55
C GLY A 222 -14.23 8.40 14.09
N ALA A 223 -13.01 8.94 13.89
CA ALA A 223 -12.83 10.34 13.53
C ALA A 223 -13.32 10.67 12.11
N ILE A 224 -13.20 9.73 11.17
CA ILE A 224 -13.76 9.89 9.83
C ILE A 224 -15.29 9.91 9.88
N GLY A 225 -15.92 9.01 10.65
CA GLY A 225 -17.36 8.99 10.83
C GLY A 225 -17.88 10.26 11.49
N ALA A 226 -17.23 10.74 12.55
CA ALA A 226 -17.57 12.01 13.18
C ALA A 226 -17.50 13.18 12.18
N LYS A 227 -16.46 13.22 11.35
CA LYS A 227 -16.30 14.23 10.30
C LYS A 227 -17.36 14.09 9.21
N TYR A 228 -17.65 12.87 8.77
CA TYR A 228 -18.66 12.56 7.78
C TYR A 228 -20.03 13.11 8.22
N HIS A 229 -20.43 12.85 9.46
CA HIS A 229 -21.67 13.39 10.03
C HIS A 229 -21.64 14.92 10.15
N ALA A 230 -20.52 15.50 10.60
CA ALA A 230 -20.36 16.95 10.70
C ALA A 230 -20.46 17.67 9.34
N LEU A 231 -20.08 17.00 8.24
CA LEU A 231 -20.21 17.51 6.88
C LEU A 231 -21.63 17.37 6.32
N GLY A 232 -22.57 16.72 7.02
CA GLY A 232 -23.94 16.47 6.54
C GLY A 232 -24.18 15.05 6.02
N GLY A 233 -23.23 14.13 6.24
CA GLY A 233 -23.37 12.70 5.96
C GLY A 233 -23.67 12.40 4.49
N ALA A 234 -24.56 11.44 4.25
CA ALA A 234 -24.84 10.92 2.90
C ALA A 234 -25.34 11.99 1.92
N ALA A 235 -26.04 13.01 2.41
CA ALA A 235 -26.58 14.08 1.57
C ALA A 235 -25.49 14.98 0.97
N VAL A 236 -24.33 15.09 1.62
CA VAL A 236 -23.24 16.00 1.22
C VAL A 236 -22.01 15.24 0.74
N VAL A 237 -21.62 14.18 1.46
CA VAL A 237 -20.41 13.42 1.18
C VAL A 237 -20.69 12.19 0.30
N GLY A 238 -21.91 11.66 0.36
CA GLY A 238 -22.32 10.46 -0.35
C GLY A 238 -22.28 9.19 0.49
N GLN A 239 -22.55 8.06 -0.14
CA GLN A 239 -22.48 6.75 0.53
C GLN A 239 -21.02 6.29 0.62
N PRO A 240 -20.59 5.68 1.72
CA PRO A 240 -19.27 5.06 1.80
C PRO A 240 -19.20 3.92 0.77
N VAL A 241 -18.10 3.88 0.01
CA VAL A 241 -17.84 2.87 -1.03
C VAL A 241 -16.65 1.99 -0.71
N THR A 242 -15.96 2.28 0.40
CA THR A 242 -14.97 1.40 1.04
C THR A 242 -15.24 1.41 2.55
N ALA A 243 -14.69 0.41 3.27
CA ALA A 243 -14.45 0.57 4.70
C ALA A 243 -13.40 1.67 4.96
N GLU A 244 -13.26 2.11 6.21
CA GLU A 244 -12.08 2.89 6.63
C GLU A 244 -10.82 2.03 6.47
N ARG A 245 -9.79 2.62 5.85
CA ARG A 245 -8.54 1.97 5.45
C ARG A 245 -7.36 2.68 6.07
N GLY A 246 -6.57 1.94 6.84
CA GLY A 246 -5.37 2.46 7.50
C GLY A 246 -4.10 2.38 6.64
N GLY A 247 -2.96 2.55 7.30
CA GLY A 247 -1.64 2.38 6.70
C GLY A 247 -1.14 3.57 5.88
N LEU A 248 -1.84 4.70 5.90
CA LEU A 248 -1.28 5.94 5.35
C LEU A 248 -0.10 6.40 6.21
N ARG A 249 0.77 7.23 5.63
CA ARG A 249 1.92 7.81 6.33
C ARG A 249 1.54 8.40 7.70
N ALA A 250 2.47 8.41 8.65
CA ALA A 250 2.23 8.96 10.00
C ALA A 250 1.01 8.35 10.73
N GLY A 251 0.66 7.09 10.43
CA GLY A 251 -0.46 6.39 11.07
C GLY A 251 -1.83 6.90 10.62
N GLY A 252 -1.92 7.57 9.47
CA GLY A 252 -3.19 8.06 8.95
C GLY A 252 -4.07 6.95 8.37
N VAL A 253 -5.34 7.28 8.21
CA VAL A 253 -6.37 6.42 7.63
C VAL A 253 -7.22 7.22 6.63
N TYR A 254 -7.96 6.54 5.75
CA TYR A 254 -8.90 7.16 4.84
C TYR A 254 -10.15 6.32 4.60
N GLN A 255 -11.20 6.93 4.10
CA GLN A 255 -12.37 6.22 3.59
C GLN A 255 -12.90 6.91 2.33
N GLU A 256 -13.29 6.13 1.32
CA GLU A 256 -13.89 6.66 0.09
C GLU A 256 -15.40 6.69 0.16
N PHE A 257 -15.97 7.73 -0.45
CA PHE A 257 -17.41 7.98 -0.54
C PHE A 257 -17.78 8.35 -1.97
N SER A 258 -19.02 8.08 -2.36
CA SER A 258 -19.57 8.43 -3.67
C SER A 258 -20.93 9.12 -3.54
N LEU A 259 -21.05 10.31 -4.13
CA LEU A 259 -22.32 11.04 -4.26
C LEU A 259 -22.56 11.29 -5.76
N ASN A 260 -23.64 10.74 -6.31
CA ASN A 260 -24.01 10.90 -7.74
C ASN A 260 -22.83 10.57 -8.70
N GLY A 261 -22.08 9.50 -8.40
CA GLY A 261 -20.91 9.08 -9.17
C GLY A 261 -19.64 9.89 -8.94
N ARG A 262 -19.67 10.95 -8.11
CA ARG A 262 -18.50 11.75 -7.75
C ARG A 262 -17.84 11.21 -6.49
N LYS A 263 -16.58 10.81 -6.60
CA LYS A 263 -15.80 10.31 -5.46
C LYS A 263 -15.29 11.44 -4.57
N SER A 264 -15.39 11.23 -3.25
CA SER A 264 -14.71 12.00 -2.22
C SER A 264 -13.93 11.04 -1.31
N THR A 265 -12.84 11.51 -0.72
CA THR A 265 -12.06 10.72 0.24
C THR A 265 -11.93 11.51 1.52
N LEU A 266 -12.38 10.97 2.66
CA LEU A 266 -12.03 11.54 3.96
C LEU A 266 -10.70 10.93 4.38
N TYR A 267 -9.75 11.76 4.76
CA TYR A 267 -8.46 11.38 5.32
C TYR A 267 -8.40 11.80 6.77
N TRP A 268 -7.78 11.00 7.62
CA TRP A 268 -7.45 11.35 8.99
C TRP A 268 -5.98 11.08 9.28
N SER A 269 -5.39 11.93 10.12
CA SER A 269 -4.13 11.64 10.79
C SER A 269 -4.15 12.21 12.21
N PRO A 270 -3.28 11.74 13.12
CA PRO A 270 -3.18 12.31 14.47
C PRO A 270 -2.87 13.81 14.47
N ALA A 271 -2.11 14.29 13.48
CA ALA A 271 -1.67 15.68 13.41
C ALA A 271 -2.69 16.63 12.80
N THR A 272 -3.55 16.14 11.89
CA THR A 272 -4.46 16.99 11.11
C THR A 272 -5.93 16.79 11.46
N GLY A 273 -6.30 15.68 12.12
CA GLY A 273 -7.69 15.28 12.22
C GLY A 273 -8.27 14.86 10.86
N ALA A 274 -9.59 14.68 10.82
CA ALA A 274 -10.31 14.17 9.66
C ALA A 274 -10.79 15.31 8.73
N HIS A 275 -10.46 15.22 7.44
CA HIS A 275 -10.79 16.20 6.42
C HIS A 275 -11.09 15.53 5.06
N ARG A 276 -12.04 16.08 4.31
CA ARG A 276 -12.46 15.58 2.99
C ARG A 276 -11.61 16.20 1.89
N VAL A 277 -11.22 15.38 0.93
CA VAL A 277 -10.75 15.79 -0.40
C VAL A 277 -11.79 15.35 -1.42
N GLU A 278 -12.25 16.27 -2.24
CA GLU A 278 -13.16 15.98 -3.35
C GLU A 278 -12.35 15.57 -4.59
N ASN A 279 -12.29 14.27 -4.90
CA ASN A 279 -11.40 13.75 -5.94
C ASN A 279 -11.69 14.33 -7.34
N ALA A 280 -12.93 14.76 -7.58
CA ALA A 280 -13.38 15.31 -8.85
C ALA A 280 -13.06 16.81 -9.04
N THR A 281 -12.69 17.55 -7.99
CA THR A 281 -12.30 18.95 -8.15
C THR A 281 -10.89 19.05 -8.71
N VAL A 282 -10.54 20.19 -9.32
CA VAL A 282 -9.19 20.39 -9.88
C VAL A 282 -8.12 20.37 -8.77
N ILE A 283 -8.48 20.79 -7.55
CA ILE A 283 -7.60 20.69 -6.37
C ILE A 283 -7.43 19.23 -5.97
N GLY A 284 -8.52 18.45 -5.87
CA GLY A 284 -8.44 17.01 -5.60
C GLY A 284 -7.64 16.25 -6.66
N GLN A 285 -7.83 16.57 -7.94
CA GLN A 285 -7.05 15.99 -9.04
C GLN A 285 -5.56 16.33 -8.92
N LYS A 286 -5.20 17.57 -8.57
CA LYS A 286 -3.81 17.96 -8.34
C LYS A 286 -3.21 17.24 -7.12
N PHE A 287 -3.96 17.11 -6.05
CA PHE A 287 -3.56 16.33 -4.88
C PHE A 287 -3.28 14.87 -5.25
N VAL A 288 -4.19 14.24 -6.00
CA VAL A 288 -4.02 12.86 -6.49
C VAL A 288 -2.81 12.73 -7.41
N ALA A 289 -2.68 13.60 -8.41
CA ALA A 289 -1.57 13.57 -9.36
C ALA A 289 -0.21 13.85 -8.70
N GLY A 290 -0.18 14.65 -7.63
CA GLY A 290 1.03 14.90 -6.85
C GLY A 290 1.32 13.84 -5.79
N GLY A 291 0.71 12.66 -5.85
CA GLY A 291 1.03 11.54 -4.95
C GLY A 291 0.28 11.53 -3.63
N ARG A 292 -0.86 12.22 -3.55
CA ARG A 292 -1.79 12.22 -2.40
C ARG A 292 -1.07 12.56 -1.09
N GLU A 293 -1.30 11.78 -0.04
CA GLU A 293 -0.67 11.96 1.26
C GLU A 293 0.85 11.84 1.20
N ASN A 294 1.42 11.02 0.30
CA ASN A 294 2.87 10.86 0.22
C ASN A 294 3.57 12.13 -0.33
N GLY A 295 2.91 12.86 -1.22
CA GLY A 295 3.41 14.10 -1.79
C GLY A 295 3.02 15.36 -1.01
N TYR A 296 1.72 15.54 -0.75
CA TYR A 296 1.20 16.75 -0.09
C TYR A 296 0.94 16.59 1.41
N GLY A 297 0.94 15.35 1.93
CA GLY A 297 0.53 15.08 3.30
C GLY A 297 -0.99 15.08 3.46
N PHE A 298 -1.47 15.28 4.69
CA PHE A 298 -2.90 15.19 4.99
C PHE A 298 -3.61 16.53 4.84
N PRO A 299 -4.85 16.56 4.35
CA PRO A 299 -5.65 17.79 4.38
C PRO A 299 -5.82 18.29 5.82
N THR A 300 -5.66 19.60 6.02
CA THR A 300 -5.91 20.31 7.30
C THR A 300 -7.15 21.19 7.25
N THR A 301 -7.76 21.31 6.06
CA THR A 301 -9.02 22.00 5.82
C THR A 301 -9.84 21.21 4.83
N GLU A 302 -11.14 21.51 4.74
CA GLU A 302 -11.91 21.16 3.54
C GLU A 302 -11.47 22.04 2.37
N GLU A 303 -11.86 21.66 1.15
CA GLU A 303 -11.82 22.61 0.04
C GLU A 303 -12.80 23.75 0.30
N ARG A 304 -12.32 24.99 0.26
CA ARG A 304 -13.13 26.19 0.47
C ARG A 304 -13.26 26.95 -0.84
N ARG A 305 -14.50 27.14 -1.29
CA ARG A 305 -14.86 28.07 -2.37
C ARG A 305 -14.94 29.49 -1.83
N LEU A 306 -14.35 30.45 -2.54
CA LEU A 306 -14.34 31.87 -2.21
C LEU A 306 -15.36 32.64 -3.08
N ALA A 307 -15.71 33.85 -2.63
CA ALA A 307 -16.71 34.70 -3.29
C ALA A 307 -16.31 35.13 -4.71
N ASP A 308 -15.00 35.21 -5.00
CA ASP A 308 -14.46 35.50 -6.33
C ASP A 308 -14.47 34.28 -7.27
N GLY A 309 -15.05 33.17 -6.82
CA GLY A 309 -15.15 31.93 -7.58
C GLY A 309 -13.91 31.04 -7.50
N SER A 310 -12.81 31.47 -6.87
CA SER A 310 -11.63 30.62 -6.64
C SER A 310 -11.85 29.61 -5.52
N SER A 311 -11.04 28.55 -5.47
CA SER A 311 -11.04 27.57 -4.39
C SER A 311 -9.65 27.43 -3.79
N TYR A 312 -9.55 26.97 -2.55
CA TYR A 312 -8.29 26.42 -2.04
C TYR A 312 -8.51 25.28 -1.05
N GLN A 313 -7.47 24.47 -0.85
CA GLN A 313 -7.36 23.52 0.26
C GLN A 313 -5.93 23.50 0.79
N VAL A 314 -5.76 23.30 2.10
CA VAL A 314 -4.44 23.24 2.76
C VAL A 314 -4.13 21.81 3.15
N PHE A 315 -2.88 21.41 2.93
CA PHE A 315 -2.33 20.10 3.26
C PHE A 315 -1.09 20.25 4.13
N SER A 316 -0.85 19.28 5.01
CA SER A 316 0.32 19.24 5.89
C SER A 316 1.10 17.94 5.73
N ARG A 317 2.40 18.08 5.41
CA ARG A 317 3.37 16.98 5.35
C ARG A 317 4.50 17.29 6.33
N ASP A 318 4.60 16.49 7.39
CA ASP A 318 5.67 16.62 8.41
C ASP A 318 5.74 18.04 9.02
N GLY A 319 4.57 18.66 9.23
CA GLY A 319 4.46 20.03 9.75
C GLY A 319 4.63 21.13 8.68
N ALA A 320 5.13 20.82 7.48
CA ALA A 320 5.17 21.76 6.38
C ALA A 320 3.77 21.91 5.76
N LEU A 321 3.33 23.15 5.55
CA LEU A 321 2.01 23.45 4.97
C LEU A 321 2.15 23.78 3.49
N THR A 322 1.27 23.19 2.69
CA THR A 322 1.10 23.50 1.28
C THR A 322 -0.35 23.86 1.02
N LYS A 323 -0.60 25.07 0.54
CA LYS A 323 -1.92 25.48 0.08
C LYS A 323 -2.00 25.27 -1.41
N VAL A 324 -2.98 24.47 -1.84
CA VAL A 324 -3.33 24.31 -3.25
C VAL A 324 -4.50 25.23 -3.55
N LEU A 325 -4.29 26.16 -4.50
CA LEU A 325 -5.29 27.12 -4.93
C LEU A 325 -5.70 26.84 -6.35
N TRP A 326 -6.98 26.97 -6.65
CA TRP A 326 -7.53 26.91 -7.99
C TRP A 326 -8.17 28.24 -8.38
N THR A 327 -7.81 28.73 -9.57
CA THR A 327 -8.51 29.81 -10.26
C THR A 327 -8.91 29.37 -11.66
N ARG A 328 -9.92 30.03 -12.24
CA ARG A 328 -10.32 29.79 -13.63
C ARG A 328 -9.20 30.09 -14.62
N ALA A 329 -8.38 31.12 -14.35
CA ALA A 329 -7.34 31.58 -15.27
C ALA A 329 -6.08 30.70 -15.27
N HIS A 330 -5.75 30.08 -14.13
CA HIS A 330 -4.45 29.41 -13.96
C HIS A 330 -4.55 27.94 -13.53
N GLY A 331 -5.76 27.42 -13.32
CA GLY A 331 -5.96 26.08 -12.81
C GLY A 331 -5.46 25.93 -11.38
N ALA A 332 -5.16 24.68 -10.97
CA ALA A 332 -4.66 24.40 -9.62
C ALA A 332 -3.13 24.57 -9.54
N ARG A 333 -2.66 25.33 -8.56
CA ARG A 333 -1.25 25.60 -8.26
C ARG A 333 -0.99 25.52 -6.75
N ALA A 334 0.17 25.01 -6.38
CA ALA A 334 0.57 24.79 -5.01
C ALA A 334 1.54 25.88 -4.54
N VAL A 335 1.32 26.42 -3.35
CA VAL A 335 2.28 27.29 -2.65
C VAL A 335 2.71 26.58 -1.38
N HIS A 336 4.01 26.38 -1.22
CA HIS A 336 4.60 25.81 0.00
C HIS A 336 4.60 26.90 1.08
N GLU A 337 3.47 27.10 1.77
CA GLU A 337 3.23 28.22 2.68
C GLU A 337 4.26 28.35 3.80
N THR A 338 4.81 27.23 4.28
CA THR A 338 5.89 27.24 5.28
C THR A 338 7.29 27.40 4.70
N GLY A 339 7.44 27.30 3.37
CA GLY A 339 8.67 27.51 2.62
C GLY A 339 9.00 28.99 2.42
N ALA A 340 10.20 29.28 1.90
CA ALA A 340 10.72 30.64 1.78
C ALA A 340 9.83 31.53 0.88
N ILE A 341 9.43 31.02 -0.29
CA ILE A 341 8.52 31.71 -1.22
C ILE A 341 7.14 31.91 -0.59
N GLY A 342 6.56 30.85 -0.02
CA GLY A 342 5.24 30.91 0.62
C GLY A 342 5.19 31.87 1.81
N ARG A 343 6.26 31.97 2.61
CA ARG A 343 6.37 32.95 3.70
C ARG A 343 6.37 34.38 3.19
N ALA A 344 7.09 34.67 2.11
CA ALA A 344 7.08 35.99 1.49
C ALA A 344 5.69 36.32 0.90
N TRP A 345 5.05 35.36 0.24
CA TRP A 345 3.69 35.50 -0.27
C TRP A 345 2.67 35.76 0.85
N LYS A 346 2.77 35.01 1.96
CA LYS A 346 1.96 35.21 3.17
C LYS A 346 2.19 36.59 3.79
N ALA A 347 3.44 37.03 3.93
CA ALA A 347 3.79 38.34 4.46
C ALA A 347 3.25 39.49 3.60
N ALA A 348 3.13 39.28 2.28
CA ALA A 348 2.55 40.24 1.37
C ALA A 348 1.00 40.32 1.41
N GLY A 349 0.33 39.47 2.20
CA GLY A 349 -1.14 39.42 2.26
C GLY A 349 -1.77 38.35 1.36
N PHE A 350 -1.02 37.30 1.04
CA PHE A 350 -1.50 36.14 0.26
C PHE A 350 -2.10 36.54 -1.11
N GLU A 351 -3.31 36.05 -1.40
CA GLU A 351 -4.04 36.27 -2.65
C GLU A 351 -4.42 37.74 -2.84
N ARG A 352 -4.49 38.54 -1.76
CA ARG A 352 -4.71 40.01 -1.82
C ARG A 352 -3.44 40.80 -2.09
N GLY A 353 -2.28 40.19 -1.80
CA GLY A 353 -0.95 40.78 -1.96
C GLY A 353 -0.40 40.56 -3.36
N TYR A 354 0.43 39.53 -3.50
CA TYR A 354 1.01 39.18 -4.79
C TYR A 354 0.03 38.51 -5.75
N GLY A 355 -1.16 38.16 -5.28
CA GLY A 355 -2.19 37.50 -6.09
C GLY A 355 -2.15 35.99 -5.96
N TYR A 356 -2.90 35.32 -6.84
CA TYR A 356 -2.95 33.86 -6.93
C TYR A 356 -1.70 33.31 -7.60
N PRO A 357 -1.21 32.12 -7.22
CA PRO A 357 -0.12 31.46 -7.94
C PRO A 357 -0.50 31.17 -9.39
N VAL A 358 0.39 31.52 -10.31
CA VAL A 358 0.28 31.22 -11.76
C VAL A 358 1.07 29.96 -12.13
N THR A 359 2.17 29.72 -11.41
CA THR A 359 3.00 28.52 -11.53
C THR A 359 3.03 27.78 -10.19
N ASP A 360 3.42 26.50 -10.21
CA ASP A 360 4.00 25.88 -9.03
C ASP A 360 5.42 26.49 -8.80
N GLU A 361 6.10 26.13 -7.71
CA GLU A 361 7.51 26.47 -7.56
C GLU A 361 8.34 25.78 -8.66
N ILE A 362 9.13 26.56 -9.40
CA ILE A 362 9.99 26.11 -10.49
C ILE A 362 11.44 26.24 -10.06
N ARG A 363 12.21 25.16 -10.17
CA ARG A 363 13.66 25.19 -9.94
C ARG A 363 14.40 25.43 -11.26
N THR A 364 15.30 26.41 -11.26
CA THR A 364 16.19 26.74 -12.38
C THR A 364 17.60 26.95 -11.86
N GLY A 365 18.46 25.95 -12.07
CA GLY A 365 19.81 25.94 -11.51
C GLY A 365 19.80 26.06 -9.99
N ALA A 366 20.47 27.09 -9.48
CA ALA A 366 20.57 27.39 -8.05
C ALA A 366 19.40 28.20 -7.48
N THR A 367 18.41 28.57 -8.29
CA THR A 367 17.28 29.40 -7.86
C THR A 367 15.96 28.64 -7.98
N VAL A 368 15.06 28.84 -7.03
CA VAL A 368 13.66 28.42 -7.10
C VAL A 368 12.82 29.69 -7.23
N TYR A 369 11.80 29.70 -8.07
CA TYR A 369 10.89 30.83 -8.16
C TYR A 369 9.43 30.41 -8.32
N GLN A 370 8.52 31.32 -7.98
CA GLN A 370 7.11 31.18 -8.25
C GLN A 370 6.53 32.51 -8.73
N ARG A 371 5.62 32.44 -9.69
CA ARG A 371 4.94 33.59 -10.29
C ARG A 371 3.52 33.74 -9.74
N PHE A 372 3.10 34.97 -9.50
CA PHE A 372 1.79 35.32 -8.94
C PHE A 372 1.06 36.35 -9.81
N SER A 373 -0.28 36.34 -9.74
CA SER A 373 -1.16 37.00 -10.71
C SER A 373 -1.10 38.52 -10.71
N ASN A 374 -0.61 39.16 -9.64
CA ASN A 374 -0.45 40.62 -9.59
C ASN A 374 0.92 41.06 -10.15
N GLY A 375 1.55 40.25 -11.00
CA GLY A 375 2.80 40.57 -11.69
C GLY A 375 4.07 40.34 -10.87
N TYR A 376 3.98 39.64 -9.72
CA TYR A 376 5.13 39.38 -8.86
C TYR A 376 5.73 37.99 -9.07
N ARG A 377 7.06 37.93 -9.12
CA ARG A 377 7.84 36.69 -9.07
C ARG A 377 8.67 36.69 -7.79
N VAL A 378 8.42 35.73 -6.92
CA VAL A 378 9.21 35.52 -5.70
C VAL A 378 10.27 34.49 -6.02
N ASN A 379 11.53 34.83 -5.76
CA ASN A 379 12.68 33.99 -6.01
C ASN A 379 13.33 33.64 -4.67
N TRP A 380 13.90 32.45 -4.60
CA TRP A 380 14.61 31.93 -3.44
C TRP A 380 15.87 31.19 -3.89
N SER A 381 16.99 31.47 -3.22
CA SER A 381 18.23 30.70 -3.36
C SER A 381 18.30 29.68 -2.21
N PRO A 382 18.16 28.37 -2.47
CA PRO A 382 18.36 27.36 -1.44
C PRO A 382 19.78 27.34 -0.88
N ALA A 383 20.76 27.80 -1.65
CA ALA A 383 22.17 27.82 -1.24
C ALA A 383 22.47 28.93 -0.22
N THR A 384 21.85 30.10 -0.37
CA THR A 384 22.11 31.26 0.50
C THR A 384 20.97 31.59 1.45
N GLY A 385 19.79 30.97 1.28
CA GLY A 385 18.58 31.30 2.01
C GLY A 385 17.93 32.63 1.59
N GLN A 386 18.51 33.35 0.63
CA GLN A 386 18.04 34.67 0.22
C GLN A 386 16.71 34.57 -0.53
N VAL A 387 15.77 35.45 -0.18
CA VAL A 387 14.49 35.64 -0.89
C VAL A 387 14.46 37.04 -1.47
N TRP A 388 14.05 37.17 -2.74
CA TRP A 388 13.86 38.47 -3.39
C TRP A 388 12.70 38.44 -4.38
N VAL A 389 12.05 39.59 -4.56
CA VAL A 389 10.85 39.73 -5.39
C VAL A 389 11.14 40.60 -6.60
N THR A 390 10.67 40.19 -7.78
CA THR A 390 10.77 40.94 -9.03
C THR A 390 9.41 41.04 -9.71
N GLY A 391 9.27 41.92 -10.71
CA GLY A 391 8.19 41.82 -11.69
C GLY A 391 8.38 40.61 -12.63
N TRP A 392 7.34 40.21 -13.37
CA TRP A 392 7.44 39.24 -14.47
C TRP A 392 6.40 39.43 -15.58
#